data_AF-A0A438EQA2-F1
#
_entry.id   AF-A0A438EQA2-F1
#
_cell.length_a   1.000
_cell.length_b   1.000
_cell.length_c   1.000
_cell.angle_alpha   90.00
_cell.angle_beta   90.00
_cell.angle_gamma   90.00
#
_symmetry.space_group_name_H-M   'P 1'
#
loop_
_entity.id
_entity.type
_entity.pdbx_description
1 polymer ?
#
loop_
_entity_poly.entity_id
_entity_poly.type
_entity_poly.pdbx_seq_one_letter_code
_entity_poly.pdbx_strand_id
1 'polypeptide(L)'
;MLDLLSFYSGFCYRYVDSCRQHGAPPNTEVLSALFKAKVKRNNHEPCSMVVFLDRVKDIDFYPLLDLLMEIDASEIDAVDIFNESSCVLNGEYALSLMRAINQKLRIVDLQDLSLGKDFLRYVVMFFMHYPQVFI
;
A
#
# COMPACT_ATOMS: atom_id res chain seq x y z
N MET A 1 -12.32 -9.60 23.51
CA MET A 1 -13.24 -10.40 22.66
C MET A 1 -13.61 -9.68 21.36
N LEU A 2 -13.72 -8.34 21.32
CA LEU A 2 -13.97 -7.54 20.10
C LEU A 2 -12.78 -7.46 19.11
N ASP A 3 -11.53 -7.63 19.57
CA ASP A 3 -10.34 -7.52 18.69
C ASP A 3 -10.13 -8.72 17.76
N LEU A 4 -10.54 -9.92 18.17
CA LEU A 4 -10.40 -11.12 17.33
C LEU A 4 -11.42 -11.10 16.18
N LEU A 5 -12.70 -10.84 16.47
CA LEU A 5 -13.76 -10.79 15.44
C LEU A 5 -13.51 -9.69 14.40
N SER A 6 -13.04 -8.51 14.83
CA SER A 6 -12.65 -7.45 13.90
C SER A 6 -11.36 -7.75 13.14
N PHE A 7 -10.51 -8.65 13.63
CA PHE A 7 -9.37 -9.15 12.86
C PHE A 7 -9.86 -10.09 11.74
N TYR A 8 -10.81 -10.98 12.04
CA TYR A 8 -11.41 -11.92 11.08
C TYR A 8 -12.30 -11.30 10.00
N SER A 9 -12.55 -9.99 10.01
CA SER A 9 -13.50 -9.33 9.09
C SER A 9 -12.96 -8.04 8.46
N GLY A 10 -11.64 -7.90 8.28
CA GLY A 10 -11.05 -6.68 7.71
C GLY A 10 -9.81 -6.93 6.86
N PHE A 11 -9.26 -5.86 6.30
CA PHE A 11 -8.09 -5.88 5.41
C PHE A 11 -6.86 -6.62 5.96
N CYS A 12 -6.67 -6.71 7.29
CA CYS A 12 -5.58 -7.50 7.87
C CYS A 12 -5.75 -9.00 7.59
N TYR A 13 -6.96 -9.54 7.71
CA TYR A 13 -7.23 -10.94 7.41
C TYR A 13 -7.13 -11.22 5.92
N ARG A 14 -7.68 -10.33 5.07
CA ARG A 14 -7.59 -10.46 3.61
C ARG A 14 -6.15 -10.49 3.13
N TYR A 15 -5.29 -9.62 3.69
CA TYR A 15 -3.86 -9.65 3.40
C TYR A 15 -3.21 -10.98 3.81
N VAL A 16 -3.44 -11.44 5.04
CA VAL A 16 -2.85 -12.72 5.52
C VAL A 16 -3.36 -13.90 4.70
N ASP A 17 -4.62 -13.91 4.31
CA ASP A 17 -5.19 -14.95 3.46
C ASP A 17 -4.57 -14.92 2.06
N SER A 18 -4.46 -13.76 1.43
CA SER A 18 -3.79 -13.61 0.14
C SER A 18 -2.31 -14.01 0.20
N CYS A 19 -1.58 -13.66 1.27
CA CYS A 19 -0.22 -14.17 1.51
C CYS A 19 -0.17 -15.70 1.47
N ARG A 20 -1.11 -16.39 2.12
CA ARG A 20 -1.20 -17.85 2.12
C ARG A 20 -1.50 -18.40 0.73
N GLN A 21 -2.43 -17.77 -0.01
CA GLN A 21 -2.81 -18.19 -1.36
C GLN A 21 -1.64 -18.10 -2.34
N HIS A 22 -0.78 -17.09 -2.20
CA HIS A 22 0.43 -16.90 -3.02
C HIS A 22 1.68 -17.58 -2.46
N GLY A 23 1.59 -18.31 -1.35
CA GLY A 23 2.74 -18.98 -0.73
C GLY A 23 3.82 -18.04 -0.19
N ALA A 24 3.44 -16.79 0.14
CA ALA A 24 4.32 -15.76 0.68
C ALA A 24 4.15 -15.64 2.22
N PRO A 25 5.23 -15.48 2.99
CA PRO A 25 5.10 -15.10 4.39
C PRO A 25 4.56 -13.66 4.49
N PRO A 26 3.64 -13.35 5.42
CA PRO A 26 3.16 -11.99 5.60
C PRO A 26 4.31 -11.02 5.93
N ASN A 27 4.45 -9.96 5.14
CA ASN A 27 5.39 -8.88 5.42
C ASN A 27 4.96 -8.10 6.68
N THR A 28 5.85 -8.04 7.69
CA THR A 28 5.58 -7.39 8.98
C THR A 28 5.34 -5.87 8.85
N GLU A 29 6.02 -5.21 7.92
CA GLU A 29 5.87 -3.76 7.71
C GLU A 29 4.49 -3.45 7.11
N VAL A 30 4.04 -4.26 6.16
CA VAL A 30 2.68 -4.17 5.59
C VAL A 30 1.64 -4.44 6.68
N LEU A 31 1.79 -5.49 7.49
CA LEU A 31 0.89 -5.76 8.61
C LEU A 31 0.85 -4.60 9.61
N SER A 32 2.01 -4.05 9.96
CA SER A 32 2.12 -2.90 10.87
C SER A 32 1.38 -1.67 10.32
N ALA A 33 1.52 -1.39 9.02
CA ALA A 33 0.78 -0.31 8.36
C ALA A 33 -0.73 -0.52 8.41
N LEU A 34 -1.20 -1.75 8.14
CA LEU A 34 -2.60 -2.11 8.25
C LEU A 34 -3.12 -1.97 9.69
N PHE A 35 -2.39 -2.49 10.68
CA PHE A 35 -2.80 -2.34 12.09
C PHE A 35 -2.90 -0.88 12.51
N LYS A 36 -1.96 -0.01 12.09
CA LYS A 36 -2.03 1.42 12.36
C LYS A 36 -3.26 2.06 11.71
N ALA A 37 -3.54 1.73 10.45
CA ALA A 37 -4.74 2.18 9.75
C ALA A 37 -6.01 1.77 10.49
N LYS A 38 -6.07 0.51 10.96
CA LYS A 38 -7.20 -0.01 11.75
C LYS A 38 -7.40 0.73 13.07
N VAL A 39 -6.32 1.02 13.80
CA VAL A 39 -6.39 1.79 15.05
C VAL A 39 -6.96 3.18 14.80
N LYS A 40 -6.47 3.89 13.77
CA LYS A 40 -7.00 5.20 13.38
C LYS A 40 -8.49 5.14 13.03
N ARG A 41 -8.90 4.14 12.24
CA ARG A 41 -10.31 3.92 11.88
C ARG A 41 -11.20 3.74 13.12
N ASN A 42 -10.77 2.92 14.08
CA ASN A 42 -11.52 2.72 15.33
C ASN A 42 -11.63 3.99 16.18
N ASN A 43 -10.67 4.91 16.04
CA ASN A 43 -10.68 6.21 16.71
C ASN A 43 -11.43 7.29 15.90
N HIS A 44 -12.03 6.95 14.76
CA HIS A 44 -12.68 7.88 13.83
C HIS A 44 -11.72 8.98 13.31
N GLU A 45 -10.44 8.66 13.20
CA GLU A 45 -9.42 9.50 12.60
C GLU A 45 -9.21 9.14 11.11
N PRO A 46 -8.72 10.07 10.27
CA PRO A 46 -8.37 9.77 8.89
C PRO A 46 -7.41 8.57 8.79
N CYS A 47 -7.87 7.53 8.12
CA CYS A 47 -7.23 6.24 7.98
C CYS A 47 -6.33 6.23 6.74
N SER A 48 -5.03 6.49 6.94
CA SER A 48 -4.02 6.34 5.89
C SER A 48 -3.15 5.10 6.10
N MET A 49 -2.94 4.36 5.02
CA MET A 49 -1.95 3.28 4.96
C MET A 49 -0.64 3.83 4.38
N VAL A 50 0.48 3.48 4.99
CA VAL A 50 1.82 3.89 4.52
C VAL A 50 2.54 2.66 3.99
N VAL A 51 3.02 2.71 2.75
CA VAL A 51 3.76 1.63 2.09
C VAL A 51 5.17 2.12 1.79
N PHE A 52 6.16 1.48 2.42
CA PHE A 52 7.58 1.70 2.14
C PHE A 52 8.05 0.69 1.08
N LEU A 53 8.29 1.14 -0.15
CA LEU A 53 8.66 0.24 -1.26
C LEU A 53 9.98 -0.48 -1.00
N ASP A 54 10.94 0.17 -0.35
CA ASP A 54 12.23 -0.43 0.05
C ASP A 54 12.11 -1.51 1.13
N ARG A 55 10.92 -1.67 1.73
CA ARG A 55 10.61 -2.75 2.70
C ARG A 55 9.75 -3.86 2.10
N VAL A 56 9.40 -3.76 0.82
CA VAL A 56 8.60 -4.73 0.06
C VAL A 56 9.52 -5.44 -0.93
N LYS A 57 9.36 -6.76 -1.06
CA LYS A 57 10.12 -7.60 -2.01
C LYS A 57 9.19 -8.16 -3.08
N ASP A 58 9.76 -8.72 -4.14
CA ASP A 58 8.99 -9.36 -5.22
C ASP A 58 8.02 -10.44 -4.73
N ILE A 59 8.36 -11.18 -3.67
CA ILE A 59 7.48 -12.19 -3.06
C ILE A 59 6.23 -11.58 -2.40
N ASP A 60 6.31 -10.32 -1.98
CA ASP A 60 5.20 -9.60 -1.35
C ASP A 60 4.24 -8.98 -2.39
N PHE A 61 4.63 -8.98 -3.67
CA PHE A 61 3.92 -8.27 -4.74
C PHE A 61 2.48 -8.74 -4.91
N TYR A 62 2.26 -10.02 -5.20
CA TYR A 62 0.91 -10.53 -5.47
C TYR A 62 -0.03 -10.39 -4.25
N PRO A 63 0.40 -10.74 -3.02
CA PRO A 63 -0.42 -10.50 -1.84
C PRO A 63 -0.81 -9.04 -1.61
N LEU A 64 0.14 -8.13 -1.84
CA LEU A 64 -0.10 -6.70 -1.67
C LEU A 64 -0.99 -6.15 -2.79
N LEU A 65 -0.84 -6.64 -4.03
CA LEU A 65 -1.66 -6.24 -5.16
C LEU A 65 -3.13 -6.61 -4.94
N ASP A 66 -3.41 -7.87 -4.57
CA ASP A 66 -4.78 -8.34 -4.28
C ASP A 66 -5.44 -7.46 -3.21
N LEU A 67 -4.70 -7.23 -2.12
CA LEU A 67 -5.16 -6.35 -1.05
C LEU A 67 -5.51 -4.95 -1.59
N LEU A 68 -4.60 -4.31 -2.32
CA LEU A 68 -4.79 -2.95 -2.81
C LEU A 68 -5.95 -2.83 -3.80
N MET A 69 -6.19 -3.86 -4.61
CA MET A 69 -7.34 -3.91 -5.51
C MET A 69 -8.67 -4.06 -4.77
N GLU A 70 -8.66 -4.71 -3.60
CA GLU A 70 -9.87 -4.96 -2.83
C GLU A 70 -10.15 -3.97 -1.69
N ILE A 71 -9.18 -3.11 -1.34
CA ILE A 71 -9.38 -2.08 -0.31
C ILE A 71 -10.37 -1.05 -0.85
N ASP A 72 -11.59 -1.07 -0.33
CA ASP A 72 -12.62 -0.08 -0.61
C ASP A 72 -12.40 1.23 0.16
N ALA A 73 -12.99 2.33 -0.30
CA ALA A 73 -12.83 3.66 0.29
C ALA A 73 -13.37 3.79 1.73
N SER A 74 -14.22 2.87 2.19
CA SER A 74 -14.72 2.87 3.57
C SER A 74 -13.71 2.30 4.57
N GLU A 75 -12.70 1.57 4.09
CA GLU A 75 -11.71 0.95 4.96
C GLU A 75 -10.42 1.75 5.12
N ILE A 76 -9.90 2.28 4.02
CA ILE A 76 -8.68 3.10 3.97
C ILE A 76 -8.96 4.29 3.06
N ASP A 77 -8.82 5.48 3.65
CA ASP A 77 -9.09 6.77 3.00
C ASP A 77 -8.00 7.14 2.00
N ALA A 78 -6.74 6.82 2.34
CA ALA A 78 -5.59 7.18 1.53
C ALA A 78 -4.44 6.17 1.69
N VAL A 79 -3.62 6.08 0.65
CA VAL A 79 -2.35 5.35 0.67
C VAL A 79 -1.22 6.31 0.35
N ASP A 80 -0.20 6.33 1.21
CA ASP A 80 1.03 7.05 1.00
C ASP A 80 2.14 6.06 0.65
N ILE A 81 2.94 6.40 -0.36
CA ILE A 81 4.07 5.60 -0.81
C ILE A 81 5.36 6.36 -0.48
N PHE A 82 6.28 5.66 0.18
CA PHE A 82 7.61 6.15 0.46
C PHE A 82 8.65 5.17 -0.07
N ASN A 83 9.81 5.70 -0.37
CA ASN A 83 11.01 4.94 -0.59
C ASN A 83 12.19 5.75 -0.02
N GLU A 84 12.81 5.21 1.03
CA GLU A 84 13.88 5.89 1.77
C GLU A 84 15.28 5.47 1.30
N SER A 85 15.37 4.33 0.62
CA SER A 85 16.62 3.70 0.21
C SER A 85 16.43 2.87 -1.06
N SER A 86 17.51 2.26 -1.56
CA SER A 86 17.44 1.43 -2.77
C SER A 86 16.41 0.30 -2.62
N CYS A 87 15.49 0.21 -3.56
CA CYS A 87 14.41 -0.76 -3.55
C CYS A 87 14.85 -2.09 -4.19
N VAL A 88 14.49 -3.21 -3.56
CA VAL A 88 14.68 -4.55 -4.14
C VAL A 88 13.51 -4.94 -5.05
N LEU A 89 12.35 -4.30 -4.88
CA LEU A 89 11.15 -4.55 -5.66
C LEU A 89 11.37 -4.16 -7.13
N ASN A 90 10.95 -5.04 -8.03
CA ASN A 90 10.92 -4.74 -9.45
C ASN A 90 10.11 -3.46 -9.76
N GLY A 91 10.64 -2.58 -10.61
CA GLY A 91 9.97 -1.35 -11.04
C GLY A 91 8.57 -1.55 -11.65
N GLU A 92 8.37 -2.62 -12.41
CA GLU A 92 7.06 -2.98 -12.99
C GLU A 92 6.05 -3.42 -11.92
N TYR A 93 6.54 -4.08 -10.86
CA TYR A 93 5.72 -4.43 -9.70
C TYR A 93 5.36 -3.18 -8.90
N ALA A 94 6.32 -2.30 -8.64
CA ALA A 94 6.07 -1.02 -7.99
C ALA A 94 5.01 -0.20 -8.79
N LEU A 95 5.14 -0.14 -10.11
CA LEU A 95 4.20 0.56 -10.99
C LEU A 95 2.80 -0.05 -10.92
N SER A 96 2.71 -1.38 -10.90
CA SER A 96 1.43 -2.10 -10.80
C SER A 96 0.74 -1.83 -9.46
N LEU A 97 1.49 -1.80 -8.35
CA LEU A 97 0.95 -1.43 -7.03
C LEU A 97 0.42 0.00 -7.02
N MET A 98 1.17 0.96 -7.58
CA MET A 98 0.71 2.35 -7.69
C MET A 98 -0.60 2.49 -8.49
N ARG A 99 -0.71 1.75 -9.59
CA ARG A 99 -1.92 1.73 -10.41
C ARG A 99 -3.10 1.11 -9.68
N ALA A 100 -2.89 0.07 -8.87
CA ALA A 100 -3.94 -0.54 -8.06
C ALA A 100 -4.47 0.43 -6.99
N ILE A 101 -3.59 1.22 -6.37
CA ILE A 101 -3.97 2.25 -5.40
C ILE A 101 -4.82 3.35 -6.06
N ASN A 102 -4.48 3.73 -7.29
CA ASN A 102 -5.21 4.68 -8.11
C ASN A 102 -5.58 5.98 -7.36
N GLN A 103 -6.87 6.30 -7.22
CA GLN A 103 -7.38 7.55 -6.65
C GLN A 103 -7.07 7.70 -5.15
N LYS A 104 -6.68 6.63 -4.46
CA LYS A 104 -6.31 6.68 -3.04
C LYS A 104 -4.88 7.15 -2.82
N LEU A 105 -4.09 7.25 -3.87
CA LEU A 105 -2.70 7.63 -3.78
C LEU A 105 -2.60 9.11 -3.41
N ARG A 106 -2.11 9.40 -2.20
CA ARG A 106 -2.07 10.76 -1.66
C ARG A 106 -0.67 11.35 -1.71
N ILE A 107 0.31 10.63 -1.15
CA ILE A 107 1.71 11.05 -1.10
C ILE A 107 2.55 10.01 -1.84
N VAL A 108 3.51 10.48 -2.62
CA VAL A 108 4.58 9.67 -3.19
C VAL A 108 5.89 10.41 -2.98
N ASP A 109 6.75 9.85 -2.14
CA ASP A 109 8.10 10.36 -1.89
C ASP A 109 9.11 9.27 -2.21
N LEU A 110 9.97 9.52 -3.19
CA LEU A 110 10.85 8.52 -3.78
C LEU A 110 12.29 9.04 -3.78
N GLN A 111 13.16 8.39 -2.99
CA GLN A 111 14.59 8.68 -3.00
C GLN A 111 15.35 7.79 -3.99
N ASP A 112 14.83 6.61 -4.31
CA ASP A 112 15.41 5.69 -5.28
C ASP A 112 14.89 5.92 -6.71
N LEU A 113 15.77 6.43 -7.56
CA LEU A 113 15.50 6.66 -8.98
C LEU A 113 15.65 5.38 -9.84
N SER A 114 16.03 4.25 -9.25
CA SER A 114 16.26 2.97 -9.95
C SER A 114 14.98 2.18 -10.27
N LEU A 115 13.82 2.61 -9.76
CA LEU A 115 12.50 2.00 -10.02
C LEU A 115 12.04 2.05 -11.49
N GLY A 116 12.82 2.69 -12.36
CA GLY A 116 12.61 2.66 -13.81
C GLY A 116 11.88 3.89 -14.35
N LYS A 117 12.12 4.18 -15.64
CA LYS A 117 11.60 5.39 -16.29
C LYS A 117 10.08 5.41 -16.38
N ASP A 118 9.46 4.26 -16.61
CA ASP A 118 8.00 4.17 -16.75
C ASP A 118 7.30 4.37 -15.40
N PHE A 119 7.90 3.89 -14.32
CA PHE A 119 7.46 4.17 -12.96
C PHE A 119 7.49 5.68 -12.66
N LEU A 120 8.65 6.32 -12.85
CA LEU A 120 8.81 7.75 -12.63
C LEU A 120 7.88 8.59 -13.52
N ARG A 121 7.72 8.18 -14.79
CA ARG A 121 6.78 8.84 -15.72
C ARG A 121 5.35 8.74 -15.22
N TYR A 122 4.93 7.56 -14.74
CA TYR A 122 3.59 7.40 -14.18
C TYR A 122 3.36 8.33 -12.99
N VAL A 123 4.32 8.40 -12.05
CA VAL A 123 4.23 9.29 -10.88
C VAL A 123 4.03 10.74 -11.32
N VAL A 124 4.89 11.23 -12.23
CA VAL A 124 4.79 12.60 -12.75
C VAL A 124 3.46 12.84 -13.44
N MET A 125 3.01 11.93 -14.31
CA MET A 125 1.73 12.09 -15.02
C MET A 125 0.53 12.04 -14.06
N PHE A 126 0.58 11.17 -13.06
CA PHE A 126 -0.46 11.05 -12.04
C PHE A 126 -0.67 12.37 -11.29
N PHE A 127 0.39 12.97 -10.74
CA PHE A 127 0.26 14.24 -10.01
C PHE A 127 -0.03 15.45 -10.90
N MET A 128 0.30 15.38 -12.20
CA MET A 128 -0.10 16.42 -13.16
C MET A 128 -1.60 16.38 -13.47
N HIS A 129 -2.21 15.18 -13.48
CA HIS A 129 -3.64 15.01 -13.82
C HIS A 129 -4.54 15.00 -12.58
N TYR A 130 -4.00 14.57 -11.45
CA TYR A 130 -4.65 14.54 -10.14
C TYR A 130 -3.81 15.35 -9.16
N PRO A 131 -3.80 16.69 -9.27
CA PRO A 131 -3.16 17.52 -8.27
C PRO A 131 -3.93 17.32 -6.96
N GLN A 132 -3.43 16.40 -6.12
CA GLN A 132 -3.87 16.29 -4.74
C GLN A 132 -3.66 17.69 -4.14
N VAL A 133 -4.74 18.33 -3.69
CA VAL A 133 -4.72 19.69 -3.17
C VAL A 133 -3.78 19.70 -1.96
N PHE A 134 -2.57 20.24 -2.16
CA PHE A 134 -1.67 20.56 -1.06
C PHE A 134 -2.36 21.63 -0.22
N ILE A 135 -2.86 21.26 0.96
CA ILE A 135 -3.30 22.20 1.99
C ILE A 135 -2.12 22.47 2.92
#